data_AF-A0A9E2KVT3-F1
#
_entry.id   AF-A0A9E2KVT3-F1
#
_cell.length_a   1.000
_cell.length_b   1.000
_cell.length_c   1.000
_cell.angle_alpha   90.00
_cell.angle_beta   90.00
_cell.angle_gamma   90.00
#
_symmetry.space_group_name_H-M   'P 1'
#
loop_
_entity.id
_entity.type
_entity.pdbx_description
1 polymer ?
#
loop_
_entity_poly.entity_id
_entity_poly.type
_entity_poly.pdbx_seq_one_letter_code
_entity_poly.pdbx_strand_id
1 'polypeptide(L)'
;MYKKLFTREIKIDTYNKKQYYSELVSKLNFKNIDNYSNKSIYDLWNINYEDIFLAYRFKVLKDWIFHNEKYSSTFIKNLNYIIKILDVEKYLNAFESNYIEHYESIIFCKSRNIKKLIVDFNTNLNEEVWFKFSCSQFIQFNEKKEPLFLNSKTIDIFLSNQRLIISTPVEIQSINWKDIIIFKLQNNKIEIVTKFSKFYIISIEIYEIYVSVERICKIINIKL
;
A
#
# COMPACT_ATOMS: atom_id res chain seq x y z
N MET A 1 6.36 -6.42 -13.87
CA MET A 1 5.88 -7.81 -13.70
C MET A 1 5.54 -7.98 -12.23
N TYR A 2 4.25 -8.00 -11.87
CA TYR A 2 3.85 -8.27 -10.48
C TYR A 2 4.33 -9.68 -10.14
N LYS A 3 5.29 -9.82 -9.21
CA LYS A 3 5.54 -11.12 -8.57
C LYS A 3 4.18 -11.60 -8.06
N LYS A 4 3.79 -12.84 -8.40
CA LYS A 4 2.56 -13.43 -7.87
C LYS A 4 2.72 -13.47 -6.34
N LEU A 5 2.00 -12.60 -5.63
CA LEU A 5 1.97 -12.59 -4.17
C LEU A 5 1.18 -13.80 -3.68
N PHE A 6 1.52 -14.29 -2.49
CA PHE A 6 0.82 -15.41 -1.86
C PHE A 6 0.83 -16.72 -2.69
N THR A 7 1.77 -16.86 -3.64
CA THR A 7 1.96 -18.12 -4.38
C THR A 7 3.21 -18.85 -3.88
N ARG A 8 3.03 -19.67 -2.85
CA ARG A 8 4.02 -20.67 -2.46
C ARG A 8 3.85 -21.91 -3.32
N GLU A 9 4.95 -22.56 -3.67
CA GLU A 9 4.94 -23.77 -4.50
C GLU A 9 4.38 -24.96 -3.70
N ILE A 10 3.47 -25.72 -4.30
CA ILE A 10 2.91 -26.94 -3.70
C ILE A 10 3.51 -28.13 -4.44
N LYS A 11 4.43 -28.85 -3.79
CA LYS A 11 5.12 -30.01 -4.39
C LYS A 11 4.42 -31.30 -3.97
N ILE A 12 3.81 -31.96 -4.94
CA ILE A 12 3.07 -33.21 -4.74
C ILE A 12 3.72 -34.32 -5.56
N ASP A 13 4.64 -35.05 -4.94
CA ASP A 13 5.49 -36.08 -5.56
C ASP A 13 5.09 -37.51 -5.17
N THR A 14 4.26 -37.69 -4.14
CA THR A 14 3.81 -39.02 -3.69
C THR A 14 2.28 -39.15 -3.64
N TYR A 15 1.79 -40.39 -3.64
CA TYR A 15 0.37 -40.69 -3.48
C TYR A 15 -0.20 -40.17 -2.16
N ASN A 16 0.51 -40.39 -1.03
CA ASN A 16 0.04 -39.93 0.28
C ASN A 16 -0.06 -38.40 0.34
N LYS A 17 0.86 -37.67 -0.30
CA LYS A 17 0.77 -36.21 -0.45
C LYS A 17 -0.42 -35.78 -1.30
N LYS A 18 -0.75 -36.51 -2.38
CA LYS A 18 -1.96 -36.26 -3.19
C LYS A 18 -3.23 -36.43 -2.36
N GLN A 19 -3.30 -37.49 -1.55
CA GLN A 19 -4.44 -37.74 -0.66
C GLN A 19 -4.59 -36.60 0.35
N TYR A 20 -3.52 -36.27 1.07
CA TYR A 20 -3.53 -35.19 2.06
C TYR A 20 -3.92 -33.84 1.45
N TYR A 21 -3.36 -33.48 0.30
CA TYR A 21 -3.73 -32.25 -0.40
C TYR A 21 -5.23 -32.25 -0.81
N SER A 22 -5.76 -33.39 -1.25
CA SER A 22 -7.18 -33.50 -1.61
C SER A 22 -8.09 -33.32 -0.40
N GLU A 23 -7.70 -33.86 0.76
CA GLU A 23 -8.40 -33.62 2.03
C GLU A 23 -8.40 -32.15 2.41
N LEU A 24 -7.24 -31.48 2.33
CA LEU A 24 -7.15 -30.04 2.56
C LEU A 24 -8.10 -29.26 1.65
N VAL A 25 -8.13 -29.57 0.35
CA VAL A 25 -9.03 -28.90 -0.61
C VAL A 25 -10.50 -29.09 -0.28
N SER A 26 -10.87 -30.31 0.13
CA SER A 26 -12.25 -30.62 0.47
C SER A 26 -12.75 -29.90 1.73
N LYS A 27 -11.85 -29.71 2.70
CA LYS A 27 -12.19 -29.17 4.03
C LYS A 27 -11.98 -27.66 4.08
N LEU A 28 -10.80 -27.18 3.71
CA LEU A 28 -10.40 -25.78 3.83
C LEU A 28 -10.34 -25.12 2.45
N ASN A 29 -11.17 -24.12 2.18
CA ASN A 29 -11.11 -23.35 0.93
C ASN A 29 -11.59 -21.91 1.13
N PHE A 30 -11.40 -21.07 0.12
CA PHE A 30 -11.71 -19.63 0.26
C PHE A 30 -13.20 -19.34 0.49
N LYS A 31 -14.11 -20.26 0.14
CA LYS A 31 -15.56 -20.06 0.31
C LYS A 31 -16.04 -20.33 1.72
N ASN A 32 -15.30 -21.14 2.48
CA ASN A 32 -15.69 -21.56 3.83
C ASN A 32 -14.70 -21.15 4.92
N ILE A 33 -13.63 -20.44 4.56
CA ILE A 33 -12.58 -20.01 5.50
C ILE A 33 -13.13 -19.19 6.67
N ASP A 34 -14.20 -18.40 6.45
CA ASP A 34 -14.85 -17.60 7.48
C ASP A 34 -15.50 -18.46 8.60
N ASN A 35 -15.73 -19.75 8.35
CA ASN A 35 -16.28 -20.69 9.33
C ASN A 35 -15.20 -21.32 10.23
N TYR A 36 -13.93 -21.03 9.96
CA TYR A 36 -12.81 -21.62 10.69
C TYR A 36 -12.32 -20.71 11.83
N SER A 37 -11.89 -21.35 12.91
CA SER A 37 -11.01 -20.78 13.92
C SER A 37 -9.57 -21.24 13.72
N ASN A 38 -8.58 -20.56 14.31
CA ASN A 38 -7.19 -21.02 14.32
C ASN A 38 -7.08 -22.48 14.79
N LYS A 39 -7.81 -22.84 15.85
CA LYS A 39 -7.77 -24.20 16.41
C LYS A 39 -8.25 -25.25 15.40
N SER A 40 -9.36 -24.99 14.72
CA SER A 40 -9.91 -25.91 13.71
C SER A 40 -9.04 -26.08 12.46
N ILE A 41 -8.15 -25.13 12.18
CA ILE A 41 -7.18 -25.28 11.08
C ILE A 41 -6.05 -26.24 11.46
N TYR A 42 -5.60 -26.20 12.71
CA TYR A 42 -4.58 -27.15 13.19
C TYR A 42 -5.07 -28.59 13.25
N ASP A 43 -6.38 -28.82 13.34
CA ASP A 43 -6.95 -30.19 13.22
C ASP A 43 -6.69 -30.80 11.83
N LEU A 44 -6.37 -29.98 10.83
CA LEU A 44 -6.00 -30.42 9.49
C LEU A 44 -4.48 -30.58 9.30
N TRP A 45 -3.68 -30.20 10.29
CA TRP A 45 -2.22 -30.21 10.19
C TRP A 45 -1.64 -31.60 10.35
N ASN A 46 -0.71 -31.95 9.48
CA ASN A 46 0.12 -33.14 9.58
C ASN A 46 1.60 -32.76 9.47
N ILE A 47 2.39 -33.15 10.46
CA ILE A 47 3.83 -32.85 10.53
C ILE A 47 4.61 -33.37 9.32
N ASN A 48 4.19 -34.51 8.74
CA ASN A 48 4.84 -35.09 7.57
C ASN A 48 4.62 -34.28 6.28
N TYR A 49 3.69 -33.31 6.31
CA TYR A 49 3.25 -32.53 5.16
C TYR A 49 3.13 -31.03 5.49
N GLU A 50 4.00 -30.52 6.37
CA GLU A 50 3.98 -29.13 6.83
C GLU A 50 4.17 -28.12 5.69
N ASP A 51 5.06 -28.42 4.74
CA ASP A 51 5.32 -27.59 3.56
C ASP A 51 4.08 -27.45 2.66
N ILE A 52 3.41 -28.57 2.38
CA ILE A 52 2.15 -28.61 1.63
C ILE A 52 1.07 -27.84 2.39
N PHE A 53 0.97 -28.04 3.70
CA PHE A 53 -0.02 -27.37 4.54
C PHE A 53 0.17 -25.84 4.53
N LEU A 54 1.40 -25.36 4.75
CA LEU A 54 1.73 -23.95 4.70
C LEU A 54 1.44 -23.36 3.31
N ALA A 55 1.92 -24.02 2.25
CA ALA A 55 1.72 -23.53 0.89
C ALA A 55 0.23 -23.49 0.51
N TYR A 56 -0.57 -24.44 1.00
CA TYR A 56 -2.00 -24.46 0.78
C TYR A 56 -2.73 -23.34 1.53
N ARG A 57 -2.35 -23.01 2.77
CA ARG A 57 -2.90 -21.85 3.50
C ARG A 57 -2.67 -20.54 2.73
N PHE A 58 -1.48 -20.36 2.16
CA PHE A 58 -1.20 -19.22 1.27
C PHE A 58 -2.05 -19.22 0.01
N LYS A 59 -2.30 -20.39 -0.59
CA LYS A 59 -3.22 -20.52 -1.74
C LYS A 59 -4.64 -20.09 -1.38
N VAL A 60 -5.16 -20.53 -0.22
CA VAL A 60 -6.50 -20.13 0.25
C VAL A 60 -6.58 -18.61 0.47
N LEU A 61 -5.57 -18.01 1.11
CA LEU A 61 -5.47 -16.55 1.28
C LEU A 61 -5.51 -15.83 -0.07
N LYS A 62 -4.69 -16.29 -1.02
CA LYS A 62 -4.63 -15.71 -2.37
C LYS A 62 -5.99 -15.78 -3.07
N ASP A 63 -6.61 -16.95 -3.07
CA ASP A 63 -7.90 -17.17 -3.72
C ASP A 63 -8.98 -16.30 -3.05
N TRP A 64 -8.93 -16.14 -1.72
CA TRP A 64 -9.84 -15.24 -1.00
C TRP A 64 -9.63 -13.77 -1.41
N ILE A 65 -8.38 -13.29 -1.45
CA ILE A 65 -8.06 -11.93 -1.90
C ILE A 65 -8.60 -11.71 -3.31
N PHE A 66 -8.29 -12.61 -4.25
CA PHE A 66 -8.71 -12.48 -5.65
C PHE A 66 -10.22 -12.31 -5.83
N HIS A 67 -11.04 -12.96 -5.00
CA HIS A 67 -12.50 -12.87 -5.10
C HIS A 67 -13.11 -11.71 -4.30
N ASN A 68 -12.41 -11.14 -3.32
CA ASN A 68 -12.95 -10.18 -2.37
C ASN A 68 -12.28 -8.79 -2.41
N GLU A 69 -11.18 -8.62 -3.15
CA GLU A 69 -10.36 -7.41 -3.18
C GLU A 69 -11.18 -6.14 -3.46
N LYS A 70 -11.30 -5.28 -2.45
CA LYS A 70 -11.94 -3.98 -2.52
C LYS A 70 -11.23 -3.00 -1.60
N TYR A 71 -11.00 -1.77 -2.04
CA TYR A 71 -10.39 -0.72 -1.21
C TYR A 71 -11.35 -0.17 -0.13
N SER A 72 -11.70 -1.00 0.86
CA SER A 72 -12.66 -0.72 1.94
C SER A 72 -12.18 -1.23 3.31
N SER A 73 -12.59 -0.55 4.39
CA SER A 73 -12.25 -0.95 5.77
C SER A 73 -12.74 -2.36 6.11
N THR A 74 -13.90 -2.75 5.60
CA THR A 74 -14.45 -4.10 5.77
C THR A 74 -13.54 -5.15 5.13
N PHE A 75 -13.02 -4.90 3.93
CA PHE A 75 -12.08 -5.81 3.27
C PHE A 75 -10.82 -6.03 4.10
N ILE A 76 -10.20 -4.96 4.62
CA ILE A 76 -8.99 -5.09 5.47
C ILE A 76 -9.26 -5.83 6.77
N LYS A 77 -10.37 -5.51 7.45
CA LYS A 77 -10.75 -6.24 8.67
C LYS A 77 -10.89 -7.73 8.40
N ASN A 78 -11.53 -8.09 7.29
CA ASN A 78 -11.68 -9.47 6.88
C ASN A 78 -10.34 -10.08 6.46
N LEU A 79 -9.50 -9.36 5.71
CA LEU A 79 -8.17 -9.83 5.32
C LEU A 79 -7.30 -10.16 6.55
N ASN A 80 -7.24 -9.27 7.54
CA ASN A 80 -6.51 -9.49 8.78
C ASN A 80 -7.09 -10.65 9.59
N TYR A 81 -8.43 -10.79 9.60
CA TYR A 81 -9.10 -11.93 10.20
C TYR A 81 -8.72 -13.26 9.52
N ILE A 82 -8.72 -13.30 8.19
CA ILE A 82 -8.32 -14.48 7.41
C ILE A 82 -6.84 -14.82 7.61
N ILE A 83 -5.94 -13.82 7.60
CA ILE A 83 -4.50 -14.01 7.88
C ILE A 83 -4.30 -14.62 9.26
N LYS A 84 -5.05 -14.13 10.26
CA LYS A 84 -5.03 -14.65 11.63
C LYS A 84 -5.55 -16.08 11.70
N ILE A 85 -6.70 -16.37 11.08
CA ILE A 85 -7.28 -17.72 11.01
C ILE A 85 -6.24 -18.70 10.46
N LEU A 86 -5.65 -18.34 9.31
CA LEU A 86 -4.66 -19.16 8.63
C LEU A 86 -3.31 -19.24 9.37
N ASP A 87 -3.05 -18.46 10.43
CA ASP A 87 -1.74 -18.35 11.10
C ASP A 87 -0.56 -18.22 10.11
N VAL A 88 -0.69 -17.31 9.13
CA VAL A 88 0.33 -17.09 8.09
C VAL A 88 1.16 -15.82 8.29
N GLU A 89 0.82 -14.98 9.27
CA GLU A 89 1.42 -13.66 9.49
C GLU A 89 2.95 -13.73 9.61
N LYS A 90 3.47 -14.63 10.44
CA LYS A 90 4.92 -14.82 10.64
C LYS A 90 5.67 -15.41 9.42
N TYR A 91 4.95 -15.84 8.39
CA TYR A 91 5.50 -16.44 7.17
C TYR A 91 5.37 -15.53 5.94
N LEU A 92 4.79 -14.34 6.11
CA LEU A 92 4.73 -13.33 5.07
C LEU A 92 6.14 -12.89 4.71
N ASN A 93 6.43 -12.84 3.41
CA ASN A 93 7.65 -12.18 2.95
C ASN A 93 7.42 -10.67 2.87
N ALA A 94 8.52 -9.90 2.75
CA ALA A 94 8.46 -8.44 2.69
C ALA A 94 7.49 -7.90 1.62
N PHE A 95 7.35 -8.56 0.46
CA PHE A 95 6.42 -8.11 -0.57
C PHE A 95 4.95 -8.33 -0.19
N GLU A 96 4.64 -9.39 0.55
CA GLU A 96 3.29 -9.72 1.01
C GLU A 96 2.87 -8.83 2.19
N SER A 97 3.79 -8.58 3.13
CA SER A 97 3.59 -7.62 4.22
C SER A 97 3.31 -6.21 3.66
N ASN A 98 4.15 -5.73 2.75
CA ASN A 98 3.97 -4.42 2.11
C ASN A 98 2.63 -4.31 1.37
N TYR A 99 2.13 -5.40 0.78
CA TYR A 99 0.82 -5.40 0.12
C TYR A 99 -0.33 -5.18 1.13
N ILE A 100 -0.26 -5.82 2.30
CA ILE A 100 -1.27 -5.65 3.36
C ILE A 100 -1.21 -4.22 3.91
N GLU A 101 -0.01 -3.76 4.28
CA GLU A 101 0.23 -2.39 4.78
C GLU A 101 -0.27 -1.32 3.80
N HIS A 102 -0.06 -1.52 2.50
CA HIS A 102 -0.60 -0.65 1.45
C HIS A 102 -2.14 -0.55 1.50
N TYR A 103 -2.87 -1.65 1.65
CA TYR A 103 -4.32 -1.55 1.74
C TYR A 103 -4.78 -0.84 3.02
N GLU A 104 -4.10 -1.08 4.14
CA GLU A 104 -4.39 -0.43 5.41
C GLU A 104 -4.16 1.08 5.35
N SER A 105 -3.03 1.50 4.76
CA SER A 105 -2.70 2.92 4.59
C SER A 105 -3.71 3.67 3.73
N ILE A 106 -4.15 3.07 2.62
CA ILE A 106 -5.21 3.64 1.77
C ILE A 106 -6.47 3.91 2.60
N ILE A 107 -6.89 2.94 3.44
CA ILE A 107 -8.13 3.05 4.21
C ILE A 107 -7.99 4.03 5.37
N PHE A 108 -6.87 3.98 6.09
CA PHE A 108 -6.57 4.95 7.14
C PHE A 108 -6.63 6.37 6.56
N CYS A 109 -5.96 6.60 5.43
CA CYS A 109 -6.02 7.87 4.72
C CYS A 109 -7.41 8.24 4.25
N LYS A 110 -8.25 7.30 3.79
CA LYS A 110 -9.66 7.59 3.44
C LYS A 110 -10.49 8.04 4.66
N SER A 111 -10.24 7.46 5.83
CA SER A 111 -10.98 7.76 7.07
C SER A 111 -10.55 9.06 7.75
N ARG A 112 -9.37 9.59 7.43
CA ARG A 112 -8.82 10.79 8.07
C ARG A 112 -9.67 12.01 7.71
N ASN A 113 -10.17 12.70 8.73
CA ASN A 113 -10.85 13.98 8.58
C ASN A 113 -9.86 15.03 8.10
N ILE A 114 -10.22 15.75 7.04
CA ILE A 114 -9.47 16.90 6.56
C ILE A 114 -9.60 18.01 7.60
N LYS A 115 -8.48 18.42 8.19
CA LYS A 115 -8.41 19.48 9.19
C LYS A 115 -7.33 20.47 8.77
N LYS A 116 -7.59 21.76 8.99
CA LYS A 116 -6.62 22.82 8.76
C LYS A 116 -5.42 22.64 9.70
N LEU A 117 -4.24 22.49 9.12
CA LEU A 117 -2.95 22.47 9.82
C LEU A 117 -2.40 23.90 9.91
N ILE A 118 -1.83 24.24 11.07
CA ILE A 118 -1.06 25.47 11.24
C ILE A 118 0.37 25.18 10.76
N VAL A 119 0.89 26.05 9.91
CA VAL A 119 2.21 25.92 9.28
C VAL A 119 3.01 27.20 9.46
N ASP A 120 4.33 27.08 9.39
CA ASP A 120 5.31 28.14 9.58
C ASP A 120 5.71 28.87 8.29
N PHE A 121 5.09 28.51 7.16
CA PHE A 121 5.28 29.15 5.87
C PHE A 121 4.06 29.96 5.41
N ASN A 122 4.30 30.92 4.52
CA ASN A 122 3.24 31.77 3.99
C ASN A 122 2.27 30.98 3.11
N THR A 123 1.00 30.98 3.51
CA THR A 123 -0.13 30.44 2.76
C THR A 123 -0.78 31.52 1.90
N ASN A 124 -1.26 31.16 0.71
CA ASN A 124 -2.06 32.06 -0.13
C ASN A 124 -3.41 32.39 0.54
N LEU A 125 -4.10 33.42 0.03
CA LEU A 125 -5.46 33.72 0.45
C LEU A 125 -6.37 32.50 0.23
N ASN A 126 -7.15 32.14 1.25
CA ASN A 126 -8.04 30.97 1.27
C ASN A 126 -7.33 29.61 1.06
N GLU A 127 -6.02 29.56 1.29
CA GLU A 127 -5.28 28.30 1.29
C GLU A 127 -5.39 27.62 2.65
N GLU A 128 -5.73 26.33 2.63
CA GLU A 128 -5.78 25.48 3.80
C GLU A 128 -4.88 24.27 3.58
N VAL A 129 -3.93 24.08 4.49
CA VAL A 129 -3.09 22.89 4.52
C VAL A 129 -3.85 21.79 5.24
N TRP A 130 -3.97 20.62 4.62
CA TRP A 130 -4.82 19.53 5.12
C TRP A 130 -4.03 18.31 5.57
N PHE A 131 -2.88 18.07 4.95
CA PHE A 131 -2.03 16.91 5.26
C PHE A 131 -0.56 17.34 5.38
N LYS A 132 0.15 16.63 6.24
CA LYS A 132 1.60 16.70 6.40
C LYS A 132 2.14 15.26 6.41
N PHE A 133 3.18 15.01 5.64
CA PHE A 133 3.90 13.73 5.57
C PHE A 133 5.39 14.00 5.68
N SER A 134 6.12 13.09 6.30
CA SER A 134 7.58 13.14 6.28
C SER A 134 8.08 12.22 5.18
N CYS A 135 9.01 12.72 4.36
CA CYS A 135 9.55 12.02 3.21
C CYS A 135 11.02 11.73 3.39
N SER A 136 11.44 10.59 2.87
CA SER A 136 12.85 10.19 2.95
C SER A 136 13.68 10.89 1.87
N GLN A 137 13.15 11.06 0.66
CA GLN A 137 13.86 11.74 -0.44
C GLN A 137 12.90 12.49 -1.37
N PHE A 138 13.38 13.63 -1.87
CA PHE A 138 12.78 14.37 -2.97
C PHE A 138 13.84 14.61 -4.05
N ILE A 139 13.59 14.11 -5.26
CA ILE A 139 14.53 14.17 -6.38
C ILE A 139 13.91 15.05 -7.47
N GLN A 140 14.52 16.19 -7.75
CA GLN A 140 14.15 17.02 -8.89
C GLN A 140 15.04 16.66 -10.09
N PHE A 141 14.51 16.72 -11.31
CA PHE A 141 15.29 16.53 -12.53
C PHE A 141 15.43 17.84 -13.28
N ASN A 142 16.64 18.17 -13.71
CA ASN A 142 16.90 19.32 -14.57
C ASN A 142 16.47 19.02 -16.04
N GLU A 143 16.62 20.01 -16.93
CA GLU A 143 16.30 19.88 -18.36
C GLU A 143 17.08 18.76 -19.07
N LYS A 144 18.28 18.44 -18.59
CA LYS A 144 19.13 17.35 -19.07
C LYS A 144 18.76 15.98 -18.48
N LYS A 145 17.70 15.91 -17.66
CA LYS A 145 17.26 14.72 -16.91
C LYS A 145 18.28 14.23 -15.89
N GLU A 146 19.15 15.10 -15.41
CA GLU A 146 20.07 14.80 -14.32
C GLU A 146 19.38 15.06 -12.97
N PRO A 147 19.54 14.16 -11.99
CA PRO A 147 18.94 14.32 -10.68
C PRO A 147 19.65 15.43 -9.88
N LEU A 148 18.88 16.44 -9.49
CA LEU A 148 19.20 17.40 -8.44
C LEU A 148 18.67 16.81 -7.12
N PHE A 149 19.58 16.28 -6.31
CA PHE A 149 19.23 15.68 -5.02
C PHE A 149 19.09 16.76 -3.95
N LEU A 150 17.87 16.91 -3.43
CA LEU A 150 17.65 17.55 -2.15
C LEU A 150 17.78 16.48 -1.06
N ASN A 151 19.01 16.07 -0.76
CA ASN A 151 19.28 15.14 0.34
C ASN A 151 19.27 15.91 1.66
N SER A 152 18.09 16.03 2.26
CA SER A 152 17.87 16.60 3.58
C SER A 152 17.46 15.49 4.55
N LYS A 153 17.94 15.56 5.81
CA LYS A 153 17.48 14.66 6.89
C LYS A 153 16.01 14.85 7.24
N THR A 154 15.42 15.98 6.84
CA THR A 154 14.04 16.36 7.15
C THR A 154 13.41 16.97 5.90
N ILE A 155 12.63 16.18 5.17
CA ILE A 155 11.82 16.67 4.05
C ILE A 155 10.38 16.47 4.44
N ASP A 156 9.63 17.55 4.56
CA ASP A 156 8.20 17.49 4.85
C ASP A 156 7.41 17.84 3.59
N ILE A 157 6.38 17.05 3.30
CA ILE A 157 5.42 17.34 2.24
C ILE A 157 4.11 17.76 2.88
N PHE A 158 3.65 18.94 2.49
CA PHE A 158 2.36 19.47 2.86
C PHE A 158 1.44 19.47 1.64
N LEU A 159 0.22 19.03 1.82
CA LEU A 159 -0.79 19.07 0.78
C LEU A 159 -1.88 20.08 1.20
N SER A 160 -2.07 21.12 0.39
CA SER A 160 -3.12 22.11 0.58
C SER A 160 -4.23 21.93 -0.46
N ASN A 161 -5.32 22.68 -0.30
CA ASN A 161 -6.35 22.81 -1.32
C ASN A 161 -5.87 23.50 -2.61
N GLN A 162 -4.67 24.08 -2.66
CA GLN A 162 -4.17 24.83 -3.82
C GLN A 162 -2.90 24.26 -4.45
N ARG A 163 -2.01 23.67 -3.63
CA ARG A 163 -0.68 23.23 -4.07
C ARG A 163 -0.10 22.11 -3.20
N LEU A 164 0.85 21.40 -3.78
CA LEU A 164 1.80 20.56 -3.07
C LEU A 164 2.98 21.42 -2.63
N ILE A 165 3.38 21.32 -1.37
CA ILE A 165 4.46 22.12 -0.80
C ILE A 165 5.51 21.15 -0.25
N ILE A 166 6.75 21.31 -0.67
CA ILE A 166 7.91 20.56 -0.18
C ILE A 166 8.73 21.51 0.68
N SER A 167 8.89 21.19 1.94
CA SER A 167 9.70 21.95 2.89
C SER A 167 10.96 21.17 3.22
N THR A 168 12.10 21.82 3.07
CA THR A 168 13.40 21.35 3.55
C THR A 168 13.95 22.39 4.56
N PRO A 169 15.05 22.11 5.28
CA PRO A 169 15.68 23.09 6.17
C PRO A 169 16.20 24.33 5.45
N VAL A 170 16.42 24.25 4.14
CA VAL A 170 17.10 25.31 3.36
C VAL A 170 16.12 26.05 2.48
N GLU A 171 15.10 25.37 1.96
CA GLU A 171 14.16 25.92 0.99
C GLU A 171 12.75 25.32 1.12
N ILE A 172 11.77 26.11 0.68
CA ILE A 172 10.39 25.70 0.51
C ILE A 172 10.05 25.81 -0.98
N GLN A 173 9.75 24.67 -1.59
CA GLN A 173 9.27 24.59 -2.96
C GLN A 173 7.76 24.37 -2.96
N SER A 174 7.06 24.93 -3.95
CA SER A 174 5.62 24.72 -4.07
C SER A 174 5.19 24.51 -5.52
N ILE A 175 4.24 23.60 -5.73
CA ILE A 175 3.76 23.16 -7.03
C ILE A 175 2.23 23.24 -7.02
N ASN A 176 1.65 24.15 -7.80
CA ASN A 176 0.19 24.23 -7.88
C ASN A 176 -0.38 22.97 -8.53
N TRP A 177 -1.55 22.52 -8.06
CA TRP A 177 -2.21 21.33 -8.61
C TRP A 177 -2.44 21.45 -10.12
N LYS A 178 -2.75 22.65 -10.60
CA LYS A 178 -3.00 22.95 -12.03
C LYS A 178 -1.75 22.83 -12.92
N ASP A 179 -0.56 22.86 -12.33
CA ASP A 179 0.70 22.78 -13.06
C ASP A 179 1.19 21.33 -13.20
N ILE A 180 0.58 20.39 -12.48
CA ILE A 180 0.87 18.96 -12.55
C ILE A 180 0.17 18.35 -13.75
N ILE A 181 0.94 17.73 -14.63
CA ILE A 181 0.48 17.00 -15.83
C ILE A 181 0.35 15.51 -15.52
N ILE A 182 1.26 14.96 -14.72
CA ILE A 182 1.28 13.54 -14.35
C ILE A 182 1.51 13.45 -12.84
N PHE A 183 0.63 12.72 -12.16
CA PHE A 183 0.82 12.31 -10.77
C PHE A 183 0.63 10.80 -10.65
N LYS A 184 1.73 10.03 -10.61
CA LYS A 184 1.69 8.57 -10.75
C LYS A 184 2.44 7.85 -9.64
N LEU A 185 1.74 6.95 -8.96
CA LEU A 185 2.35 6.00 -8.04
C LEU A 185 3.16 4.94 -8.79
N GLN A 186 4.40 4.73 -8.37
CA GLN A 186 5.29 3.65 -8.78
C GLN A 186 5.70 2.84 -7.54
N ASN A 187 6.35 1.68 -7.73
CA ASN A 187 6.61 0.68 -6.67
C ASN A 187 7.12 1.24 -5.33
N ASN A 188 7.91 2.32 -5.33
CA ASN A 188 8.49 2.93 -4.12
C ASN A 188 8.56 4.45 -4.19
N LYS A 189 7.85 5.07 -5.13
CA LYS A 189 7.93 6.52 -5.36
C LYS A 189 6.69 7.06 -6.05
N ILE A 190 6.44 8.35 -5.89
CA ILE A 190 5.45 9.09 -6.69
C ILE A 190 6.23 9.88 -7.73
N GLU A 191 5.85 9.69 -8.99
CA GLU A 191 6.26 10.52 -10.11
C GLU A 191 5.34 11.72 -10.23
N ILE A 192 5.94 12.91 -10.21
CA ILE A 192 5.26 14.17 -10.50
C ILE A 192 5.91 14.76 -11.74
N VAL A 193 5.13 15.01 -12.78
CA VAL A 193 5.57 15.77 -13.96
C VAL A 193 4.77 17.04 -14.03
N THR A 194 5.44 18.18 -14.04
CA THR A 194 4.85 19.48 -14.31
C THR A 194 5.23 19.95 -15.71
N LYS A 195 4.73 21.12 -16.13
CA LYS A 195 5.15 21.75 -17.39
C LYS A 195 6.66 21.99 -17.52
N PHE A 196 7.34 22.18 -16.40
CA PHE A 196 8.73 22.67 -16.37
C PHE A 196 9.73 21.65 -15.84
N SER A 197 9.25 20.63 -15.12
CA SER A 197 10.11 19.82 -14.27
C SER A 197 9.50 18.47 -13.96
N LYS A 198 10.37 17.53 -13.66
CA LYS A 198 9.99 16.20 -13.18
C LYS A 198 10.55 15.98 -11.79
N PHE A 199 9.77 15.33 -10.94
CA PHE A 199 10.11 15.04 -9.56
C PHE A 199 9.81 13.59 -9.20
N TYR A 200 10.58 13.05 -8.25
CA TYR A 200 10.23 11.85 -7.51
C TYR A 200 10.16 12.12 -6.02
N ILE A 201 9.04 11.73 -5.40
CA ILE A 201 8.90 11.63 -3.95
C ILE A 201 9.16 10.17 -3.57
N ILE A 202 10.05 9.94 -2.62
CA ILE A 202 10.27 8.65 -1.99
C ILE A 202 9.92 8.83 -0.50
N SER A 203 9.01 8.00 -0.01
CA SER A 203 8.59 7.99 1.38
C SER A 203 8.15 6.60 1.79
N ILE A 204 8.16 6.34 3.11
CA ILE A 204 7.49 5.19 3.71
C ILE A 204 5.98 5.36 3.59
N GLU A 205 5.49 6.61 3.66
CA GLU A 205 4.07 6.99 3.57
C GLU A 205 3.59 7.22 2.12
N ILE A 206 4.19 6.52 1.14
CA ILE A 206 3.99 6.86 -0.27
C ILE A 206 2.55 6.67 -0.75
N TYR A 207 1.85 5.68 -0.21
CA TYR A 207 0.47 5.38 -0.55
C TYR A 207 -0.47 6.39 0.09
N GLU A 208 -0.18 6.80 1.31
CA GLU A 208 -0.90 7.81 2.07
C GLU A 208 -0.87 9.16 1.34
N ILE A 209 0.32 9.54 0.86
CA ILE A 209 0.50 10.75 0.04
C ILE A 209 -0.35 10.64 -1.23
N TYR A 210 -0.25 9.52 -1.96
CA TYR A 210 -0.96 9.34 -3.22
C TYR A 210 -2.48 9.48 -3.06
N VAL A 211 -3.07 8.75 -2.10
CA VAL A 211 -4.52 8.81 -1.83
C VAL A 211 -4.95 10.18 -1.33
N SER A 212 -4.12 10.86 -0.53
CA SER A 212 -4.44 12.20 -0.05
C SER A 212 -4.51 13.21 -1.19
N VAL A 213 -3.63 13.08 -2.19
CA VAL A 213 -3.71 13.89 -3.42
C VAL A 213 -4.96 13.56 -4.24
N GLU A 214 -5.32 12.28 -4.42
CA GLU A 214 -6.57 11.91 -5.11
C GLU A 214 -7.81 12.54 -4.43
N ARG A 215 -7.83 12.54 -3.09
CA ARG A 215 -8.91 13.17 -2.31
C ARG A 215 -8.97 14.68 -2.53
N ILE A 216 -7.82 15.36 -2.47
CA ILE A 216 -7.73 16.80 -2.72
C ILE A 216 -8.26 17.10 -4.12
N CYS A 217 -7.75 16.41 -5.13
CA CYS A 217 -8.12 16.60 -6.53
C CYS A 217 -9.63 16.45 -6.75
N LYS A 218 -10.25 15.46 -6.10
CA LYS A 218 -11.70 15.28 -6.12
C LYS A 218 -12.47 16.45 -5.49
N ILE A 219 -11.98 16.99 -4.37
CA ILE A 219 -12.65 18.12 -3.68
C ILE A 219 -12.55 19.41 -4.50
N ILE A 220 -11.39 19.64 -5.13
CA ILE A 220 -11.12 20.86 -5.90
C ILE A 220 -11.44 20.71 -7.40
N ASN A 221 -12.03 19.59 -7.80
CA ASN A 221 -12.41 19.25 -9.18
C ASN A 221 -11.27 19.33 -10.20
N ILE A 222 -10.08 18.81 -9.85
CA ILE A 222 -8.94 18.63 -10.75
C ILE A 222 -8.77 17.15 -11.07
N LYS A 223 -8.37 16.84 -12.30
CA LYS A 223 -8.03 15.48 -12.75
C LYS A 223 -6.54 15.43 -13.07
N LEU A 224 -5.80 14.59 -12.35
CA LEU A 224 -4.37 14.34 -12.52
C LEU A 224 -4.11 12.90 -13.00
#